data_AF-A0A2K6GQM5-F1
#
_entry.id   AF-A0A2K6GQM5-F1
#
_cell.length_a   1.000
_cell.length_b   1.000
_cell.length_c   1.000
_cell.angle_alpha   90.00
_cell.angle_beta   90.00
_cell.angle_gamma   90.00
#
_symmetry.space_group_name_H-M   'P 1'
#
loop_
_entity.id
_entity.type
_entity.pdbx_description
1 polymer ?
#
loop_
_entity_poly.entity_id
_entity_poly.type
_entity_poly.pdbx_seq_one_letter_code
_entity_poly.pdbx_strand_id
1 'polypeptide(L)'
;PGPVNADEAARAAPFHLDLWFYFTLQNWLLDFGRPIAMIDSFELLYYYDEYLGHSMWYIPFFLILFMYFSGCFTASKAESVMPGPALLLVVPSGLYYWYLVTEGQIFILFIFTFFAMLALVLHQKRKRLFLDSNGLFLFSSFALTLLLVALWVAWLWNDPVLRKKYPGVIYVPEPWAFYTLHVSSHH
;
A
#
# COMPACT_ATOMS: atom_id res chain seq x y z
N PRO A 1 24.59 60.82 64.10
CA PRO A 1 24.35 59.78 63.07
C PRO A 1 22.91 59.27 63.19
N GLY A 2 22.02 59.72 62.31
CA GLY A 2 20.58 59.43 62.36
C GLY A 2 20.25 57.96 62.09
N PRO A 3 19.01 57.52 62.35
CA PRO A 3 18.60 56.14 62.16
C PRO A 3 18.54 55.85 60.65
N VAL A 4 19.11 54.72 60.24
CA VAL A 4 18.97 54.20 58.87
C VAL A 4 17.52 53.71 58.75
N ASN A 5 16.74 54.36 57.88
CA ASN A 5 15.34 54.03 57.63
C ASN A 5 15.20 52.55 57.24
N ALA A 6 14.31 51.83 57.92
CA ALA A 6 13.93 50.45 57.63
C ALA A 6 13.17 50.28 56.29
N ASP A 7 13.04 51.35 55.50
CA ASP A 7 12.31 51.39 54.23
C ASP A 7 13.14 50.96 53.01
N GLU A 8 14.45 50.75 53.17
CA GLU A 8 15.33 50.46 52.03
C GLU A 8 15.51 48.96 51.72
N ALA A 9 15.04 48.07 52.61
CA ALA A 9 15.24 46.63 52.49
C ALA A 9 14.11 45.86 51.74
N ALA A 10 13.05 46.54 51.28
CA ALA A 10 11.89 45.88 50.70
C ALA A 10 11.50 46.42 49.32
N ARG A 11 12.46 46.83 48.48
CA ARG A 11 12.19 46.95 47.04
C ARG A 11 12.07 45.55 46.47
N ALA A 12 10.88 44.96 46.60
CA ALA A 12 10.52 43.75 45.88
C ALA A 12 10.83 43.97 44.40
N ALA A 13 11.62 43.07 43.80
CA ALA A 13 11.94 43.13 42.39
C ALA A 13 10.62 43.25 41.58
N PRO A 14 10.54 44.12 40.56
CA PRO A 14 9.31 44.31 39.81
C PRO A 14 8.87 42.98 39.19
N PHE A 15 7.64 42.57 39.46
CA PHE A 15 7.09 41.34 38.90
C PHE A 15 6.85 41.54 37.41
N HIS A 16 7.57 40.78 36.58
CA HIS A 16 7.52 40.83 35.11
C HIS A 16 6.25 40.13 34.57
N LEU A 17 5.08 40.72 34.86
CA LEU A 17 3.76 40.21 34.47
C LEU A 17 3.65 39.91 32.98
N ASP A 18 4.21 40.80 32.16
CA ASP A 18 4.29 40.67 30.72
C ASP A 18 5.05 39.41 30.30
N LEU A 19 6.26 39.21 30.86
CA LEU A 19 7.08 38.04 30.57
C LEU A 19 6.38 36.74 30.98
N TRP A 20 5.83 36.70 32.19
CA TRP A 20 5.13 35.52 32.71
C TRP A 20 3.85 35.23 31.93
N PHE A 21 3.12 36.27 31.51
CA PHE A 21 1.93 36.14 30.67
C PHE A 21 2.30 35.60 29.28
N TYR A 22 3.33 36.13 28.63
CA TYR A 22 3.80 35.59 27.34
C TYR A 22 4.26 34.14 27.46
N PHE A 23 4.99 33.80 28.53
CA PHE A 23 5.46 32.42 28.74
C PHE A 23 4.31 31.44 28.97
N THR A 24 3.30 31.82 29.76
CA THR A 24 2.12 30.98 29.99
C THR A 24 1.22 30.91 28.76
N LEU A 25 1.02 32.02 28.04
CA LEU A 25 0.26 32.03 26.80
C LEU A 25 0.95 31.21 25.69
N GLN A 26 2.29 31.26 25.62
CA GLN A 26 3.06 30.47 24.65
C GLN A 26 3.06 28.98 24.99
N ASN A 27 3.25 28.61 26.26
CA ASN A 27 3.11 27.20 26.69
C ASN A 27 1.69 26.70 26.43
N TRP A 28 0.66 27.48 26.76
CA TRP A 28 -0.73 27.14 26.46
C TRP A 28 -0.95 26.98 24.95
N LEU A 29 -0.50 27.92 24.12
CA LEU A 29 -0.66 27.86 22.67
C LEU A 29 0.08 26.65 22.06
N LEU A 30 1.26 26.30 22.58
CA LEU A 30 2.01 25.11 22.17
C LEU A 30 1.33 23.82 22.62
N ASP A 31 0.77 23.77 23.83
CA ASP A 31 0.08 22.58 24.38
C ASP A 31 -1.27 22.31 23.71
N PHE A 32 -1.96 23.34 23.21
CA PHE A 32 -3.18 23.19 22.40
C PHE A 32 -2.89 23.05 20.91
N GLY A 33 -1.84 23.68 20.40
CA GLY A 33 -1.44 23.63 18.98
C GLY A 33 -0.76 22.31 18.59
N ARG A 34 0.02 21.69 19.49
CA ARG A 34 0.70 20.41 19.23
C ARG A 34 -0.28 19.27 18.96
N PRO A 35 -1.34 19.03 19.74
CA PRO A 35 -2.30 17.95 19.46
C PRO A 35 -2.99 18.12 18.11
N ILE A 36 -3.39 19.34 17.76
CA ILE A 36 -4.09 19.62 16.50
C ILE A 36 -3.15 19.46 15.31
N ALA A 37 -1.97 20.07 15.34
CA ALA A 37 -0.96 19.91 14.29
C ALA A 37 -0.47 18.46 14.18
N MET A 38 -0.44 17.71 15.30
CA MET A 38 -0.09 16.30 15.32
C MET A 38 -1.19 15.45 14.68
N ILE A 39 -2.47 15.71 14.95
CA ILE A 39 -3.60 15.03 14.28
C ILE A 39 -3.58 15.30 12.78
N ASP A 40 -3.42 16.56 12.35
CA ASP A 40 -3.30 16.91 10.93
C ASP A 40 -2.08 16.24 10.29
N SER A 41 -0.96 16.14 11.02
CA SER A 41 0.23 15.45 10.52
C SER A 41 0.03 13.94 10.43
N PHE A 42 -0.76 13.33 11.31
CA PHE A 42 -1.11 11.91 11.24
C PHE A 42 -2.10 11.62 10.12
N GLU A 43 -3.10 12.49 9.89
CA GLU A 43 -4.02 12.37 8.76
C GLU A 43 -3.29 12.57 7.43
N LEU A 44 -2.37 13.54 7.38
CA LEU A 44 -1.50 13.74 6.22
C LEU A 44 -0.55 12.55 6.03
N LEU A 45 0.05 12.02 7.10
CA LEU A 45 0.91 10.85 7.01
C LEU A 45 0.13 9.61 6.56
N TYR A 46 -1.09 9.42 7.07
CA TYR A 46 -2.01 8.38 6.64
C TYR A 46 -2.34 8.54 5.16
N TYR A 47 -2.69 9.74 4.71
CA TYR A 47 -2.92 10.03 3.30
C TYR A 47 -1.65 9.78 2.45
N TYR A 48 -0.48 10.20 2.91
CA TYR A 48 0.78 9.95 2.19
C TYR A 48 1.12 8.46 2.13
N ASP A 49 0.89 7.69 3.19
CA ASP A 49 1.12 6.24 3.20
C ASP A 49 0.11 5.52 2.28
N GLU A 50 -1.18 5.87 2.41
CA GLU A 50 -2.32 5.31 1.67
C GLU A 50 -2.27 5.60 0.15
N TYR A 51 -1.68 6.72 -0.28
CA TYR A 51 -1.60 7.07 -1.70
C TYR A 51 -0.19 6.95 -2.30
N LEU A 52 0.84 7.45 -1.60
CA LEU A 52 2.22 7.46 -2.11
C LEU A 52 3.03 6.26 -1.60
N GLY A 53 2.88 5.89 -0.33
CA GLY A 53 3.53 4.73 0.29
C GLY A 53 3.23 3.44 -0.47
N HIS A 54 1.95 3.14 -0.73
CA HIS A 54 1.58 1.94 -1.50
C HIS A 54 2.26 1.88 -2.86
N SER A 55 2.29 2.97 -3.62
CA SER A 55 2.95 3.00 -4.93
C SER A 55 4.47 2.82 -4.82
N MET A 56 5.10 3.41 -3.79
CA MET A 56 6.54 3.28 -3.51
C MET A 56 6.95 1.85 -3.16
N TRP A 57 6.06 1.03 -2.60
CA TRP A 57 6.34 -0.38 -2.32
C TRP A 57 6.02 -1.28 -3.52
N TYR A 58 4.87 -1.08 -4.16
CA TYR A 58 4.42 -1.97 -5.24
C TYR A 58 5.23 -1.78 -6.53
N ILE A 59 5.59 -0.56 -6.92
CA ILE A 59 6.34 -0.33 -8.17
C ILE A 59 7.70 -1.06 -8.14
N PRO A 60 8.55 -0.91 -7.11
CA PRO A 60 9.79 -1.67 -7.01
C PRO A 60 9.56 -3.17 -6.90
N PHE A 61 8.53 -3.62 -6.17
CA PHE A 61 8.20 -5.03 -6.05
C PHE A 61 7.91 -5.68 -7.41
N PHE A 62 7.01 -5.09 -8.21
CA PHE A 62 6.70 -5.59 -9.55
C PHE A 62 7.87 -5.46 -10.53
N LEU A 63 8.71 -4.44 -10.38
CA LEU A 63 9.94 -4.29 -11.17
C LEU A 63 10.93 -5.41 -10.86
N ILE A 64 11.14 -5.75 -9.59
CA ILE A 64 12.02 -6.86 -9.17
C ILE A 64 11.47 -8.19 -9.70
N LEU A 65 10.16 -8.43 -9.60
CA LEU A 65 9.54 -9.63 -10.16
C LEU A 65 9.73 -9.72 -11.68
N PHE A 66 9.59 -8.60 -12.40
CA PHE A 66 9.81 -8.54 -13.84
C PHE A 66 11.28 -8.79 -14.20
N MET A 67 12.21 -8.18 -13.46
CA MET A 67 13.64 -8.40 -13.64
C MET A 67 14.02 -9.85 -13.36
N TYR A 68 13.51 -10.45 -12.29
CA TYR A 68 13.65 -11.87 -11.99
C TYR A 68 13.13 -12.73 -13.14
N PHE A 69 11.91 -12.47 -13.60
CA PHE A 69 11.28 -13.20 -14.70
C PHE A 69 12.09 -13.13 -16.01
N SER A 70 12.72 -11.99 -16.28
CA SER A 70 13.58 -11.83 -17.46
C SER A 70 14.79 -12.77 -17.46
N GLY A 71 15.20 -13.28 -16.29
CA GLY A 71 16.27 -14.27 -16.13
C GLY A 71 15.80 -15.73 -16.18
N CYS A 72 14.50 -16.01 -16.16
CA CYS A 72 13.93 -17.37 -16.09
C CYS A 72 13.83 -18.08 -17.45
N PHE A 73 14.77 -17.82 -18.37
CA PHE A 73 14.76 -18.37 -19.72
C PHE A 73 15.95 -19.30 -19.94
N THR A 74 15.67 -20.51 -20.44
CA THR A 74 16.65 -21.56 -20.70
C THR A 74 16.54 -22.11 -22.12
N ALA A 75 17.66 -22.59 -22.68
CA ALA A 75 17.69 -23.27 -23.96
C ALA A 75 17.22 -24.74 -23.85
N SER A 76 17.26 -25.31 -22.63
CA SER A 76 16.90 -26.70 -22.38
C SER A 76 15.40 -26.85 -22.18
N LYS A 77 14.71 -27.52 -23.11
CA LYS A 77 13.28 -27.83 -22.96
C LYS A 77 13.00 -28.74 -21.75
N ALA A 78 13.98 -29.56 -21.33
CA ALA A 78 13.83 -30.43 -20.17
C ALA A 78 13.69 -29.66 -18.84
N GLU A 79 14.23 -28.44 -18.77
CA GLU A 79 14.09 -27.53 -17.63
C GLU A 79 12.78 -26.74 -17.67
N SER A 80 12.03 -26.83 -18.78
CA SER A 80 10.71 -26.20 -18.98
C SER A 80 9.57 -27.10 -18.51
N VAL A 81 9.76 -27.73 -17.36
CA VAL A 81 8.75 -28.55 -16.68
C VAL A 81 8.73 -28.16 -15.22
N MET A 82 7.54 -27.87 -14.70
CA MET A 82 7.37 -27.59 -13.28
C MET A 82 7.36 -28.88 -12.46
N PRO A 83 8.10 -28.96 -11.35
CA PRO A 83 8.01 -30.09 -10.43
C PRO A 83 6.63 -30.07 -9.73
N GLY A 84 6.09 -31.24 -9.41
CA GLY A 84 4.76 -31.40 -8.80
C GLY A 84 4.49 -30.49 -7.58
N PRO A 85 5.44 -30.33 -6.63
CA PRO A 85 5.27 -29.40 -5.51
C PRO A 85 5.09 -27.94 -5.94
N ALA A 86 5.81 -27.49 -6.98
CA ALA A 86 5.65 -26.13 -7.50
C ALA A 86 4.25 -25.92 -8.08
N LEU A 87 3.67 -26.94 -8.73
CA LEU A 87 2.29 -26.88 -9.23
C LEU A 87 1.28 -26.69 -8.12
N LEU A 88 1.44 -27.40 -7.00
CA LEU A 88 0.58 -27.24 -5.82
C LEU A 88 0.71 -25.85 -5.21
N LEU A 89 1.90 -25.25 -5.27
CA LEU A 89 2.16 -23.89 -4.77
C LEU A 89 1.59 -22.77 -5.66
N VAL A 90 1.21 -23.06 -6.91
CA VAL A 90 0.59 -22.05 -7.79
C VAL A 90 -0.72 -21.55 -7.20
N VAL A 91 -1.51 -22.43 -6.59
CA VAL A 91 -2.80 -22.06 -5.99
C VAL A 91 -2.64 -21.04 -4.85
N PRO A 92 -1.89 -21.33 -3.76
CA PRO A 92 -1.69 -20.35 -2.69
C PRO A 92 -0.95 -19.10 -3.19
N SER A 93 -0.03 -19.22 -4.15
CA SER A 93 0.65 -18.07 -4.76
C SER A 93 -0.30 -17.18 -5.56
N GLY A 94 -1.16 -17.75 -6.40
CA GLY A 94 -2.15 -17.01 -7.18
C GLY A 94 -3.22 -16.37 -6.31
N LEU A 95 -3.63 -17.03 -5.22
CA LEU A 95 -4.52 -16.44 -4.21
C LEU A 95 -3.86 -15.25 -3.49
N TYR A 96 -2.58 -15.37 -3.12
CA TYR A 96 -1.84 -14.27 -2.51
C TYR A 96 -1.78 -13.05 -3.44
N TYR A 97 -1.41 -13.25 -4.71
CA TYR A 97 -1.38 -12.16 -5.68
C TYR A 97 -2.78 -11.62 -6.02
N TRP A 98 -3.82 -12.46 -6.06
CA TRP A 98 -5.20 -12.01 -6.21
C TRP A 98 -5.61 -11.09 -5.08
N TYR A 99 -5.35 -11.47 -3.83
CA TYR A 99 -5.62 -10.63 -2.67
C TYR A 99 -4.82 -9.32 -2.75
N LEU A 100 -3.52 -9.41 -3.02
CA LEU A 100 -2.64 -8.24 -3.11
C LEU A 100 -3.08 -7.25 -4.20
N VAL A 101 -3.53 -7.75 -5.36
CA VAL A 101 -3.97 -6.93 -6.49
C VAL A 101 -5.34 -6.29 -6.24
N THR A 102 -6.26 -7.02 -5.61
CA THR A 102 -7.64 -6.57 -5.36
C THR A 102 -7.72 -5.66 -4.14
N GLU A 103 -7.03 -6.00 -3.05
CA GLU A 103 -6.96 -5.17 -1.85
C GLU A 103 -6.09 -3.93 -2.07
N GLY A 104 -4.91 -4.09 -2.68
CA GLY A 104 -4.01 -2.98 -2.95
C GLY A 104 -4.46 -2.04 -4.09
N GLN A 105 -5.58 -2.32 -4.75
CA GLN A 105 -6.09 -1.55 -5.91
C GLN A 105 -5.04 -1.33 -7.03
N ILE A 106 -4.08 -2.25 -7.17
CA ILE A 106 -2.96 -2.15 -8.12
C ILE A 106 -3.18 -2.91 -9.42
N PHE A 107 -4.43 -3.16 -9.80
CA PHE A 107 -4.79 -3.93 -10.99
C PHE A 107 -4.13 -3.40 -12.28
N ILE A 108 -4.00 -2.08 -12.42
CA ILE A 108 -3.35 -1.46 -13.58
C ILE A 108 -1.87 -1.83 -13.63
N LEU A 109 -1.13 -1.69 -12.52
CA LEU A 109 0.28 -2.08 -12.46
C LEU A 109 0.45 -3.58 -12.78
N PHE A 110 -0.39 -4.42 -12.17
CA PHE A 110 -0.40 -5.86 -12.40
C PHE A 110 -0.61 -6.21 -13.88
N ILE A 111 -1.60 -5.61 -14.55
CA ILE A 111 -1.89 -5.94 -15.95
C ILE A 111 -0.75 -5.49 -16.88
N PHE A 112 -0.12 -4.34 -16.61
CA PHE A 112 1.06 -3.90 -17.35
C PHE A 112 2.22 -4.89 -17.19
N THR A 113 2.50 -5.34 -15.96
CA THR A 113 3.55 -6.34 -15.72
C THR A 113 3.23 -7.67 -16.39
N PHE A 114 1.97 -8.14 -16.32
CA PHE A 114 1.56 -9.38 -16.96
C PHE A 114 1.71 -9.32 -18.49
N PHE A 115 1.31 -8.22 -19.11
CA PHE A 115 1.52 -8.01 -20.54
C PHE A 115 3.01 -7.92 -20.90
N ALA A 116 3.83 -7.26 -20.08
CA ALA A 116 5.28 -7.22 -20.29
C ALA A 116 5.90 -8.63 -20.19
N MET A 117 5.49 -9.44 -19.21
CA MET A 117 5.89 -10.84 -19.09
C MET A 117 5.46 -11.64 -20.32
N LEU A 118 4.20 -11.53 -20.76
CA LEU A 118 3.71 -12.20 -21.97
C LEU A 118 4.50 -11.79 -23.21
N ALA A 119 4.77 -10.50 -23.39
CA ALA A 119 5.58 -9.99 -24.49
C ALA A 119 7.01 -10.56 -24.46
N LEU A 120 7.63 -10.64 -23.27
CA LEU A 120 8.92 -11.30 -23.11
C LEU A 120 8.86 -12.78 -23.48
N VAL A 121 7.84 -13.54 -23.03
CA VAL A 121 7.67 -14.95 -23.40
C VAL A 121 7.57 -15.10 -24.92
N LEU A 122 6.74 -14.28 -25.57
CA LEU A 122 6.57 -14.32 -27.03
C LEU A 122 7.86 -13.95 -27.77
N HIS A 123 8.60 -12.95 -27.27
CA HIS A 123 9.88 -12.53 -27.85
C HIS A 123 10.97 -13.60 -27.71
N GLN A 124 11.11 -14.19 -26.53
CA GLN A 124 12.11 -15.22 -26.26
C GLN A 124 11.79 -16.54 -26.97
N LYS A 125 10.50 -16.86 -27.14
CA LYS A 125 10.05 -18.00 -27.96
C LYS A 125 10.51 -17.87 -29.42
N ARG A 126 10.54 -16.65 -29.98
CA ARG A 126 11.12 -16.41 -31.32
C ARG A 126 12.63 -16.72 -31.38
N LYS A 127 13.33 -16.57 -30.26
CA LYS A 127 14.76 -16.91 -30.09
C LYS A 127 14.99 -18.37 -29.67
N ARG A 128 13.97 -19.23 -29.68
CA ARG A 128 14.02 -20.64 -29.26
C ARG A 128 14.42 -20.85 -27.79
N LEU A 129 14.21 -19.84 -26.94
CA LEU A 129 14.33 -19.98 -25.50
C LEU A 129 12.98 -20.33 -24.89
N PHE A 130 13.01 -21.14 -23.84
CA PHE A 130 11.85 -21.62 -23.11
C PHE A 130 11.90 -21.09 -21.67
N LEU A 131 10.73 -21.03 -21.04
CA LEU A 131 10.61 -20.66 -19.64
C LEU A 131 11.09 -21.84 -18.78
N ASP A 132 11.98 -21.59 -17.83
CA ASP A 132 12.38 -22.59 -16.82
C ASP A 132 11.24 -22.85 -15.82
N SER A 133 11.44 -23.79 -14.89
CA SER A 133 10.46 -24.10 -13.85
C SER A 133 10.00 -22.89 -13.02
N ASN A 134 10.90 -21.95 -12.72
CA ASN A 134 10.60 -20.80 -11.87
C ASN A 134 9.78 -19.75 -12.62
N GLY A 135 10.15 -19.48 -13.88
CA GLY A 135 9.39 -18.62 -14.76
C GLY A 135 8.02 -19.21 -15.06
N LEU A 136 7.92 -20.53 -15.26
CA LEU A 136 6.63 -21.22 -15.41
C LEU A 136 5.76 -21.05 -14.17
N PHE A 137 6.36 -21.21 -12.97
CA PHE A 137 5.66 -21.01 -11.72
C PHE A 137 5.12 -19.58 -11.60
N LEU A 138 5.97 -18.58 -11.77
CA LEU A 138 5.59 -17.17 -11.63
C LEU A 138 4.54 -16.76 -12.67
N PHE A 139 4.73 -17.15 -13.94
CA PHE A 139 3.78 -16.86 -15.01
C PHE A 139 2.43 -17.55 -14.79
N SER A 140 2.44 -18.80 -14.32
CA SER A 140 1.21 -19.54 -14.00
C SER A 140 0.48 -18.92 -12.81
N SER A 141 1.20 -18.48 -11.76
CA SER A 141 0.62 -17.76 -10.63
C SER A 141 -0.03 -16.44 -11.07
N PHE A 142 0.61 -15.67 -11.94
CA PHE A 142 0.03 -14.43 -12.49
C PHE A 142 -1.17 -14.72 -13.40
N ALA A 143 -1.12 -15.77 -14.22
CA ALA A 143 -2.26 -16.18 -15.05
C ALA A 143 -3.47 -16.62 -14.19
N LEU A 144 -3.23 -17.40 -13.13
CA LEU A 144 -4.26 -17.77 -12.16
C LEU A 144 -4.82 -16.54 -11.45
N THR A 145 -3.97 -15.60 -11.05
CA THR A 145 -4.37 -14.33 -10.45
C THR A 145 -5.32 -13.56 -11.36
N LEU A 146 -4.98 -13.42 -12.65
CA LEU A 146 -5.83 -12.72 -13.62
C LEU A 146 -7.20 -13.41 -13.77
N LEU A 147 -7.22 -14.74 -13.79
CA LEU A 147 -8.46 -15.53 -13.82
C LEU A 147 -9.30 -15.31 -12.57
N LEU A 148 -8.69 -15.33 -11.39
CA LEU A 148 -9.39 -15.06 -10.12
C LEU A 148 -9.95 -13.64 -10.07
N VAL A 149 -9.20 -12.63 -10.53
CA VAL A 149 -9.71 -11.25 -10.64
C VAL A 149 -10.89 -11.19 -11.60
N ALA A 150 -10.82 -11.85 -12.76
CA ALA A 150 -11.92 -11.87 -13.72
C ALA A 150 -13.18 -12.54 -13.14
N LEU A 151 -13.04 -13.68 -12.45
CA LEU A 151 -14.15 -14.36 -11.78
C LEU A 151 -14.74 -13.49 -10.67
N TRP A 152 -13.89 -12.84 -9.87
CA TRP A 152 -14.30 -11.94 -8.78
C TRP A 152 -15.11 -10.75 -9.30
N VAL A 153 -14.61 -10.08 -10.33
CA VAL A 153 -15.29 -8.95 -10.98
C VAL A 153 -16.60 -9.40 -11.64
N ALA A 154 -16.60 -10.53 -12.33
CA ALA A 154 -17.80 -11.06 -12.99
C ALA A 154 -18.90 -11.41 -11.99
N TRP A 155 -18.52 -12.00 -10.84
CA TRP A 155 -19.46 -12.37 -9.79
C TRP A 155 -20.12 -11.14 -9.13
N LEU A 156 -19.34 -10.08 -8.91
CA LEU A 156 -19.79 -8.85 -8.22
C LEU A 156 -20.28 -7.75 -9.18
N TRP A 157 -20.34 -8.03 -10.48
CA TRP A 157 -20.63 -7.02 -11.51
C TRP A 157 -21.98 -6.30 -11.32
N ASN A 158 -22.99 -7.06 -10.89
CA ASN A 158 -24.37 -6.57 -10.75
C ASN A 158 -24.72 -6.09 -9.35
N ASP A 159 -23.75 -6.02 -8.43
CA ASP A 159 -23.99 -5.58 -7.06
C ASP A 159 -24.23 -4.05 -6.99
N PRO A 160 -25.44 -3.59 -6.64
CA PRO A 160 -25.77 -2.17 -6.66
C PRO A 160 -25.05 -1.36 -5.58
N VAL A 161 -24.70 -1.98 -4.44
CA VAL A 161 -24.03 -1.32 -3.31
C VAL A 161 -22.58 -1.05 -3.68
N LEU A 162 -21.91 -2.07 -4.21
CA LEU A 162 -20.53 -1.94 -4.63
C LEU A 162 -20.36 -1.04 -5.86
N ARG A 163 -21.29 -1.08 -6.82
CA ARG A 163 -21.26 -0.20 -8.01
C ARG A 163 -21.43 1.28 -7.64
N LYS A 164 -22.09 1.58 -6.53
CA LYS A 164 -22.17 2.94 -5.99
C LYS A 164 -20.84 3.37 -5.34
N LYS A 165 -20.15 2.45 -4.65
CA LYS A 165 -18.85 2.72 -4.00
C LYS A 165 -17.72 2.95 -5.01
N TYR A 166 -17.74 2.24 -6.15
CA TYR A 166 -16.70 2.32 -7.17
C TYR A 166 -17.27 2.76 -8.54
N PRO A 167 -17.51 4.07 -8.73
CA PRO A 167 -17.99 4.59 -10.00
C PRO A 167 -16.86 4.58 -11.03
N GLY A 168 -16.83 3.56 -11.89
CA GLY A 168 -15.79 3.42 -12.92
C GLY A 168 -16.09 2.36 -13.98
N VAL A 169 -15.40 2.46 -15.11
CA VAL A 169 -15.47 1.48 -16.22
C VAL A 169 -14.68 0.21 -15.87
N ILE A 170 -13.52 0.36 -15.23
CA ILE A 170 -12.71 -0.73 -14.70
C ILE A 170 -12.81 -0.65 -13.19
N TYR A 171 -13.65 -1.50 -12.62
CA TYR A 171 -13.87 -1.60 -11.19
C TYR A 171 -13.47 -2.99 -10.72
N VAL A 172 -12.53 -3.04 -9.78
CA VAL A 172 -12.10 -4.27 -9.11
C VAL A 172 -12.44 -4.15 -7.62
N PRO A 173 -13.48 -4.86 -7.13
CA PRO A 173 -13.87 -4.82 -5.73
C PRO A 173 -12.74 -5.22 -4.77
N GLU A 174 -12.51 -4.44 -3.73
CA GLU A 174 -11.72 -4.87 -2.57
C GLU A 174 -12.45 -6.00 -1.84
N PRO A 175 -11.77 -7.12 -1.51
CA PRO A 175 -12.31 -8.16 -0.64
C PRO A 175 -12.80 -7.60 0.69
N TRP A 176 -12.08 -6.64 1.28
CA TRP A 176 -12.49 -6.02 2.55
C TRP A 176 -13.77 -5.19 2.41
N ALA A 177 -13.94 -4.46 1.32
CA ALA A 177 -15.19 -3.74 1.04
C ALA A 177 -16.38 -4.69 0.92
N PHE A 178 -16.19 -5.84 0.26
CA PHE A 178 -17.22 -6.88 0.20
C PHE A 178 -17.55 -7.42 1.60
N TYR A 179 -16.54 -7.78 2.40
CA TYR A 179 -16.72 -8.33 3.74
C TYR A 179 -17.48 -7.37 4.67
N THR A 180 -17.09 -6.10 4.70
CA THR A 180 -17.73 -5.09 5.57
C THR A 180 -19.17 -4.80 5.16
N LEU A 181 -19.46 -4.76 3.86
CA LEU A 181 -20.81 -4.43 3.36
C LEU A 181 -21.80 -5.59 3.44
N HIS A 182 -21.33 -6.84 3.34
CA HIS A 182 -22.20 -8.01 3.26
C HIS A 182 -22.11 -8.96 4.46
N VAL A 183 -20.96 -9.06 5.13
CA VAL A 183 -20.79 -10.01 6.24
C VAL A 183 -20.92 -9.29 7.58
N SER A 184 -20.29 -8.11 7.72
CA SER A 184 -20.35 -7.34 8.97
C SER A 184 -21.72 -6.71 9.24
N SER A 185 -22.58 -6.53 8.22
CA SER A 185 -23.93 -5.98 8.39
C SER A 185 -24.97 -7.00 8.88
N HIS A 186 -24.62 -8.29 8.87
CA HIS A 186 -25.50 -9.39 9.29
C HIS A 186 -25.25 -9.86 10.74
N HIS A 187 -24.35 -9.20 11.46
CA HIS A 187 -24.10 -9.37 12.90
C HIS A 187 -24.42 -8.09 13.65
#